data_AF-A0A7W3N9E9-F1
#
_entry.id   AF-A0A7W3N9E9-F1
#
_cell.length_a   1.000
_cell.length_b   1.000
_cell.length_c   1.000
_cell.angle_alpha   90.00
_cell.angle_beta   90.00
_cell.angle_gamma   90.00
#
_symmetry.space_group_name_H-M   'P 1'
#
loop_
_entity.id
_entity.type
_entity.pdbx_description
1 polymer ?
#
loop_
_entity_poly.entity_id
_entity_poly.type
_entity_poly.pdbx_seq_one_letter_code
_entity_poly.pdbx_strand_id
1 'polypeptide(L)'
;MKKYEKMLIAFNDKELNCYANQGEWLYIATKKDTKKGLFRLANYLHYFVSLNSERIPSEFGVVKKIEGYVTAEDLAKLDYESRKQDVSLITDQVLIDYEKFLQKINAQPEHTPMAVTWLEKRFPSNTKELRVHKKFFSGMSKAEKKSIFEFTIRGDSQ
;
A
#
# COMPACT_ATOMS: atom_id res chain seq x y z
N MET A 1 6.55 -17.41 -11.75
CA MET A 1 6.22 -16.18 -11.00
C MET A 1 5.83 -16.56 -9.58
N LYS A 2 6.25 -15.81 -8.55
CA LYS A 2 5.96 -16.16 -7.16
C LYS A 2 4.51 -15.81 -6.79
N LYS A 3 3.94 -16.57 -5.86
CA LYS A 3 2.59 -16.39 -5.33
C LYS A 3 2.67 -15.88 -3.89
N TYR A 4 1.84 -14.91 -3.55
CA TYR A 4 1.83 -14.23 -2.27
C TYR A 4 0.44 -14.29 -1.63
N GLU A 5 0.38 -14.64 -0.34
CA GLU A 5 -0.89 -14.86 0.39
C GLU A 5 -1.30 -13.66 1.25
N LYS A 6 -0.47 -12.62 1.30
CA LYS A 6 -0.76 -11.37 2.04
C LYS A 6 -0.71 -10.17 1.12
N MET A 7 -1.59 -9.22 1.40
CA MET A 7 -1.67 -7.95 0.71
C MET A 7 -1.72 -6.79 1.70
N LEU A 8 -1.36 -5.60 1.24
CA LEU A 8 -1.54 -4.37 2.00
C LEU A 8 -2.97 -3.87 1.81
N ILE A 9 -3.71 -3.74 2.90
CA ILE A 9 -5.15 -3.48 2.90
C ILE A 9 -5.44 -2.16 3.63
N ALA A 10 -6.41 -1.41 3.11
CA ALA A 10 -6.95 -0.22 3.72
C ALA A 10 -7.82 -0.56 4.94
N PHE A 11 -7.81 0.32 5.94
CA PHE A 11 -8.57 0.14 7.19
C PHE A 11 -9.47 1.32 7.55
N ASN A 12 -9.55 2.35 6.69
CA ASN A 12 -10.37 3.56 6.82
C ASN A 12 -10.36 4.20 8.22
N ASP A 13 -9.42 5.10 8.45
CA ASP A 13 -9.32 5.86 9.68
C ASP A 13 -8.86 7.29 9.35
N LYS A 14 -9.80 8.23 9.45
CA LYS A 14 -9.55 9.63 9.09
C LYS A 14 -8.64 10.35 10.10
N GLU A 15 -8.58 9.89 11.35
CA GLU A 15 -7.67 10.47 12.33
C GLU A 15 -6.21 10.12 11.99
N LEU A 16 -6.00 9.02 11.26
CA LEU A 16 -4.71 8.53 10.80
C LEU A 16 -4.44 8.79 9.32
N ASN A 17 -5.16 9.73 8.71
CA ASN A 17 -5.03 10.09 7.30
C ASN A 17 -5.24 8.91 6.32
N CYS A 18 -6.13 7.98 6.63
CA CYS A 18 -6.45 6.81 5.82
C CYS A 18 -7.90 6.87 5.31
N TYR A 19 -8.10 7.18 4.02
CA TYR A 19 -9.44 7.45 3.45
C TYR A 19 -9.99 6.32 2.59
N ALA A 20 -9.14 5.42 2.11
CA ALA A 20 -9.56 4.28 1.31
C ALA A 20 -10.52 3.41 2.12
N ASN A 21 -11.48 2.78 1.45
CA ASN A 21 -12.48 1.97 2.15
C ASN A 21 -11.81 0.75 2.77
N GLN A 22 -12.28 0.34 3.96
CA GLN A 22 -11.72 -0.82 4.63
C GLN A 22 -11.86 -2.06 3.73
N GLY A 23 -10.77 -2.82 3.58
CA GLY A 23 -10.74 -4.01 2.71
C GLY A 23 -10.14 -3.78 1.33
N GLU A 24 -10.03 -2.52 0.86
CA GLU A 24 -9.43 -2.22 -0.43
C GLU A 24 -7.93 -2.52 -0.45
N TRP A 25 -7.45 -3.02 -1.58
CA TRP A 25 -6.02 -3.25 -1.79
C TRP A 25 -5.30 -1.94 -2.04
N LEU A 26 -4.10 -1.81 -1.45
CA LEU A 26 -3.29 -0.60 -1.50
C LEU A 26 -1.98 -0.82 -2.25
N TYR A 27 -1.61 0.15 -3.07
CA TYR A 27 -0.28 0.23 -3.67
C TYR A 27 0.31 1.64 -3.54
N ILE A 28 1.61 1.76 -3.78
CA ILE A 28 2.35 3.02 -3.65
C ILE A 28 1.81 4.03 -4.67
N ALA A 29 1.47 5.24 -4.20
CA ALA A 29 1.02 6.30 -5.08
C ALA A 29 2.10 6.72 -6.08
N THR A 30 1.70 7.10 -7.28
CA THR A 30 2.55 7.69 -8.32
C THR A 30 2.52 9.23 -8.24
N LYS A 31 3.32 9.90 -9.05
CA LYS A 31 3.30 11.38 -9.15
C LYS A 31 1.98 11.94 -9.70
N LYS A 32 1.22 11.12 -10.45
CA LYS A 32 -0.06 11.53 -11.07
C LYS A 32 -1.25 11.32 -10.13
N ASP A 33 -1.06 10.55 -9.06
CA ASP A 33 -2.09 10.39 -8.04
C ASP A 33 -2.26 11.70 -7.29
N THR A 34 -3.51 12.10 -7.09
CA THR A 34 -3.83 13.35 -6.40
C THR A 34 -4.12 13.06 -4.93
N LYS A 35 -3.46 13.81 -4.06
CA LYS A 35 -3.94 13.99 -2.69
C LYS A 35 -5.22 14.81 -2.83
N LYS A 36 -6.39 14.25 -2.55
CA LYS A 36 -7.72 14.89 -2.71
C LYS A 36 -7.91 16.14 -1.81
N GLY A 37 -6.98 17.09 -1.76
CA GLY A 37 -7.00 18.29 -0.89
C GLY A 37 -7.07 17.99 0.61
N LEU A 38 -7.03 16.71 0.97
CA LEU A 38 -7.64 16.19 2.18
C LEU A 38 -6.62 16.23 3.34
N PHE A 39 -5.31 15.98 3.10
CA PHE A 39 -4.29 15.97 4.18
C PHE A 39 -2.94 16.56 3.74
N ARG A 40 -2.36 17.37 4.64
CA ARG A 40 -1.01 17.94 4.50
C ARG A 40 0.02 16.89 4.96
N LEU A 41 0.34 15.95 4.08
CA LEU A 41 1.46 15.02 4.29
C LEU A 41 2.77 15.81 4.42
N ALA A 42 3.55 15.50 5.46
CA ALA A 42 4.89 16.05 5.59
C ALA A 42 5.74 15.69 4.35
N ASN A 43 6.69 16.55 3.97
CA ASN A 43 7.45 16.42 2.72
C ASN A 43 8.22 15.09 2.57
N TYR A 44 8.50 14.40 3.67
CA TYR A 44 9.20 13.11 3.69
C TYR A 44 8.26 11.90 3.59
N LEU A 45 6.97 12.08 3.85
CA LEU A 45 5.96 11.02 3.78
C LEU A 45 5.39 10.93 2.37
N HIS A 46 5.23 9.69 1.93
CA HIS A 46 4.46 9.36 0.75
C HIS A 46 3.20 8.61 1.17
N TYR A 47 2.36 8.20 0.24
CA TYR A 47 1.09 7.57 0.56
C TYR A 47 0.81 6.39 -0.36
N PHE A 48 -0.11 5.53 0.08
CA PHE A 48 -0.70 4.49 -0.74
C PHE A 48 -2.02 4.97 -1.34
N VAL A 49 -2.50 4.29 -2.37
CA VAL A 49 -3.82 4.53 -2.97
C VAL A 49 -4.55 3.21 -3.18
N SER A 50 -5.88 3.24 -3.12
CA SER A 50 -6.72 2.10 -3.45
C SER A 50 -6.54 1.69 -4.92
N LEU A 51 -6.56 0.38 -5.18
CA LEU A 51 -6.44 -0.19 -6.51
C LEU A 51 -7.80 -0.31 -7.21
N ASN A 52 -8.54 0.79 -7.23
CA ASN A 52 -9.82 0.91 -7.94
C ASN A 52 -9.87 2.24 -8.69
N SER A 53 -10.93 2.49 -9.45
CA SER A 53 -11.07 3.71 -10.26
C SER A 53 -11.01 5.02 -9.48
N GLU A 54 -11.25 4.99 -8.17
CA GLU A 54 -11.23 6.20 -7.33
C GLU A 54 -9.85 6.56 -6.80
N ARG A 55 -8.94 5.58 -6.69
CA ARG A 55 -7.56 5.73 -6.20
C ARG A 55 -7.45 6.58 -4.93
N ILE A 56 -8.26 6.25 -3.94
CA ILE A 56 -8.40 6.99 -2.68
C ILE A 56 -7.11 6.86 -1.85
N PRO A 57 -6.53 7.96 -1.36
CA PRO A 57 -5.27 7.93 -0.64
C PRO A 57 -5.38 7.38 0.78
N SER A 58 -4.33 6.70 1.24
CA SER A 58 -4.12 6.33 2.65
C SER A 58 -2.65 6.48 3.05
N GLU A 59 -2.38 7.14 4.18
CA GLU A 59 -1.02 7.29 4.70
C GLU A 59 -0.42 5.93 5.14
N PHE A 60 -1.27 5.05 5.67
CA PHE A 60 -0.90 3.73 6.12
C PHE A 60 -1.77 2.65 5.46
N GLY A 61 -1.25 1.43 5.43
CA GLY A 61 -2.04 0.24 5.19
C GLY A 61 -1.71 -0.81 6.25
N VAL A 62 -2.50 -1.87 6.31
CA VAL A 62 -2.26 -2.99 7.22
C VAL A 62 -2.08 -4.28 6.43
N VAL A 63 -1.09 -5.08 6.81
CA VAL A 63 -0.86 -6.40 6.20
C VAL A 63 -1.99 -7.34 6.61
N LYS A 64 -2.65 -7.96 5.63
CA LYS A 64 -3.70 -8.95 5.85
C LYS A 64 -3.49 -10.17 4.99
N LYS A 65 -3.89 -11.34 5.48
CA LYS A 65 -4.02 -12.52 4.65
C LYS A 65 -5.21 -12.32 3.70
N ILE A 66 -5.04 -12.72 2.45
CA ILE A 66 -6.10 -12.71 1.44
C ILE A 66 -6.56 -14.13 1.13
N GLU A 67 -7.76 -14.26 0.57
CA GLU A 67 -8.22 -15.52 0.02
C GLU A 67 -7.46 -15.82 -1.27
N GLY A 68 -6.85 -17.01 -1.35
CA GLY A 68 -6.01 -17.40 -2.48
C GLY A 68 -4.63 -16.74 -2.46
N TYR A 69 -4.20 -16.21 -3.60
CA TYR A 69 -2.89 -15.57 -3.74
C TYR A 69 -2.93 -14.45 -4.79
N VAL A 70 -1.95 -13.57 -4.70
CA VAL A 70 -1.65 -12.53 -5.69
C VAL A 70 -0.24 -12.71 -6.23
N THR A 71 -0.04 -12.41 -7.51
CA THR A 71 1.28 -12.33 -8.14
C THR A 71 1.64 -10.89 -8.48
N ALA A 72 2.91 -10.64 -8.81
CA ALA A 72 3.33 -9.31 -9.26
C ALA A 72 2.58 -8.84 -10.53
N GLU A 73 2.23 -9.76 -11.42
CA GLU A 73 1.46 -9.46 -12.63
C GLU A 73 0.01 -9.07 -12.31
N ASP A 74 -0.65 -9.82 -11.40
CA ASP A 74 -2.01 -9.50 -10.97
C ASP A 74 -2.08 -8.10 -10.36
N LEU A 75 -1.12 -7.79 -9.48
CA LEU A 75 -1.02 -6.48 -8.84
C LEU A 75 -0.74 -5.36 -9.85
N ALA A 76 0.17 -5.61 -10.80
CA ALA A 76 0.50 -4.64 -11.84
C ALA A 76 -0.71 -4.35 -12.75
N LYS A 77 -1.45 -5.38 -13.17
CA LYS A 77 -2.67 -5.22 -13.97
C LYS A 77 -3.70 -4.36 -13.26
N LEU A 78 -4.03 -4.67 -11.99
CA LEU A 78 -4.97 -3.88 -11.20
C LEU A 78 -4.54 -2.41 -11.05
N ASP A 79 -3.26 -2.15 -10.83
CA ASP A 79 -2.75 -0.79 -10.72
C ASP A 79 -2.74 -0.03 -12.06
N TYR A 80 -2.51 -0.70 -13.19
CA TYR A 80 -2.61 -0.09 -14.52
C TYR A 80 -4.06 0.19 -14.90
N GLU A 81 -4.95 -0.77 -14.68
CA GLU A 81 -6.39 -0.67 -14.97
C GLU A 81 -7.05 0.44 -14.16
N SER A 82 -6.76 0.53 -12.85
CA SER A 82 -7.25 1.63 -12.01
C SER A 82 -6.76 3.02 -12.45
N ARG A 83 -5.64 3.09 -13.19
CA ARG A 83 -5.13 4.32 -13.82
C ARG A 83 -5.61 4.52 -15.25
N LYS A 84 -6.48 3.64 -15.77
CA LYS A 84 -6.90 3.59 -17.17
C LYS A 84 -5.71 3.55 -18.13
N GLN A 85 -4.67 2.81 -17.75
CA GLN A 85 -3.48 2.58 -18.57
C GLN A 85 -3.55 1.23 -19.27
N ASP A 86 -2.89 1.14 -20.41
CA ASP A 86 -2.79 -0.11 -21.17
C ASP A 86 -1.88 -1.11 -20.44
N VAL A 87 -2.44 -2.26 -20.09
CA VAL A 87 -1.74 -3.37 -19.42
C VAL A 87 -0.66 -4.01 -20.31
N SER A 88 -0.73 -3.83 -21.64
CA SER A 88 0.30 -4.31 -22.57
C SER A 88 1.67 -3.63 -22.35
N LEU A 89 1.68 -2.48 -21.68
CA LEU A 89 2.88 -1.71 -21.34
C LEU A 89 3.62 -2.24 -20.09
N ILE A 90 3.10 -3.30 -19.46
CA ILE A 90 3.75 -3.94 -18.31
C ILE A 90 4.93 -4.77 -18.82
N THR A 91 6.14 -4.37 -18.44
CA THR A 91 7.39 -5.06 -18.79
C THR A 91 7.91 -5.86 -17.59
N ASP A 92 8.83 -6.79 -17.83
CA ASP A 92 9.52 -7.53 -16.76
C ASP A 92 10.19 -6.59 -15.75
N GLN A 93 10.74 -5.46 -16.21
CA GLN A 93 11.37 -4.48 -15.34
C GLN A 93 10.35 -3.80 -14.41
N VAL A 94 9.13 -3.58 -14.89
CA VAL A 94 8.01 -3.05 -14.08
C VAL A 94 7.57 -4.10 -13.05
N LEU A 95 7.45 -5.37 -13.46
CA LEU A 95 7.06 -6.48 -12.59
C LEU A 95 8.03 -6.67 -11.40
N ILE A 96 9.33 -6.40 -11.59
CA ILE A 96 10.32 -6.45 -10.51
C ILE A 96 9.95 -5.54 -9.33
N ASP A 97 9.36 -4.37 -9.58
CA ASP A 97 9.03 -3.43 -8.50
C ASP A 97 7.76 -3.85 -7.74
N TYR A 98 6.74 -4.37 -8.43
CA TYR A 98 5.57 -4.98 -7.80
C TYR A 98 5.95 -6.23 -7.00
N GLU A 99 6.86 -7.05 -7.53
CA GLU A 99 7.40 -8.22 -6.86
C GLU A 99 8.15 -7.85 -5.57
N LYS A 100 9.02 -6.84 -5.59
CA LYS A 100 9.70 -6.33 -4.39
C LYS A 100 8.71 -5.83 -3.35
N PHE A 101 7.65 -5.14 -3.79
CA PHE A 101 6.58 -4.69 -2.89
C PHE A 101 5.90 -5.88 -2.20
N LEU A 102 5.44 -6.86 -2.97
CA LEU A 102 4.77 -8.05 -2.44
C LEU A 102 5.68 -8.85 -1.50
N GLN A 103 6.96 -9.03 -1.84
CA GLN A 103 7.97 -9.64 -0.96
C GLN A 103 8.06 -8.91 0.37
N LYS A 104 8.08 -7.57 0.36
CA LYS A 104 8.17 -6.76 1.58
C LYS A 104 6.95 -6.91 2.46
N ILE A 105 5.75 -6.89 1.87
CA ILE A 105 4.48 -7.10 2.57
C ILE A 105 4.42 -8.51 3.16
N ASN A 106 4.81 -9.52 2.39
CA ASN A 106 4.70 -10.91 2.81
C ASN A 106 5.76 -11.35 3.83
N ALA A 107 6.84 -10.58 3.99
CA ALA A 107 7.79 -10.77 5.08
C ALA A 107 7.28 -10.29 6.45
N GLN A 108 6.17 -9.54 6.50
CA GLN A 108 5.62 -9.02 7.77
C GLN A 108 4.53 -9.94 8.33
N PRO A 109 4.37 -10.03 9.66
CA PRO A 109 3.21 -10.68 10.28
C PRO A 109 1.89 -10.03 9.84
N GLU A 110 0.81 -10.79 9.91
CA GLU A 110 -0.54 -10.24 9.74
C GLU A 110 -0.81 -9.14 10.79
N HIS A 111 -1.66 -8.18 10.44
CA HIS A 111 -2.02 -7.00 11.23
C HIS A 111 -0.87 -6.01 11.44
N THR A 112 0.25 -6.18 10.72
CA THR A 112 1.35 -5.21 10.77
C THR A 112 0.98 -3.97 9.97
N PRO A 113 0.95 -2.77 10.58
CA PRO A 113 0.78 -1.54 9.81
C PRO A 113 2.06 -1.16 9.08
N MET A 114 1.91 -0.64 7.87
CA MET A 114 2.98 -0.27 6.96
C MET A 114 2.82 1.17 6.50
N ALA A 115 3.96 1.82 6.24
CA ALA A 115 4.05 3.17 5.70
C ALA A 115 5.02 3.19 4.51
N VAL A 116 4.97 4.26 3.72
CA VAL A 116 5.93 4.54 2.66
C VAL A 116 6.54 5.94 2.86
N THR A 117 7.86 6.03 2.82
CA THR A 117 8.62 7.28 3.00
C THR A 117 9.64 7.47 1.90
N TRP A 118 9.97 8.72 1.60
CA TRP A 118 11.16 9.05 0.81
C TRP A 118 12.42 8.85 1.66
N LEU A 119 13.27 7.93 1.25
CA LEU A 119 14.62 7.80 1.78
C LEU A 119 15.57 8.60 0.89
N GLU A 120 16.08 9.73 1.41
CA GLU A 120 17.15 10.48 0.77
C GLU A 120 18.49 9.85 1.15
N LYS A 121 19.22 9.32 0.16
CA LYS A 121 20.64 9.00 0.30
C LYS A 121 21.42 10.15 -0.30
N ARG A 122 22.30 10.78 0.49
CA ARG A 122 23.06 11.96 0.06
C ARG A 122 24.49 11.65 -0.42
N PHE A 123 24.93 10.40 -0.31
CA PHE A 123 26.27 9.99 -0.70
C PHE A 123 26.28 8.52 -1.19
N PRO A 124 27.00 8.18 -2.27
CA PRO A 124 27.85 9.02 -3.14
C PRO A 124 27.08 9.90 -4.14
N SER A 125 25.75 9.75 -4.25
CA SER A 125 24.88 10.58 -5.09
C SER A 125 23.56 10.86 -4.39
N ASN A 126 22.98 12.04 -4.60
CA ASN A 126 21.65 12.40 -4.08
C ASN A 126 20.57 11.57 -4.78
N THR A 127 20.15 10.46 -4.17
CA THR A 127 19.04 9.64 -4.67
C THR A 127 17.88 9.68 -3.68
N LYS A 128 16.67 9.87 -4.17
CA LYS A 128 15.44 9.64 -3.40
C LYS A 128 14.79 8.35 -3.84
N GLU A 129 14.63 7.40 -2.92
CA GLU A 129 13.91 6.15 -3.18
C GLU A 129 12.69 6.05 -2.26
N LEU A 130 11.61 5.43 -2.75
CA LEU A 130 10.46 5.12 -1.92
C LEU A 130 10.72 3.84 -1.15
N ARG A 131 10.56 3.90 0.17
CA ARG A 131 10.80 2.77 1.07
C ARG A 131 9.54 2.40 1.85
N VAL A 132 9.02 1.21 1.56
CA VAL A 132 7.96 0.58 2.36
C VAL A 132 8.57 -0.05 3.62
N HIS A 133 8.00 0.27 4.77
CA HIS A 133 8.48 -0.19 6.07
C HIS A 133 7.35 -0.30 7.08
N LYS A 134 7.58 -1.06 8.16
CA LYS A 134 6.65 -1.19 9.28
C LYS A 134 6.49 0.16 9.98
N LYS A 135 5.25 0.56 10.25
CA LYS A 135 4.93 1.72 11.08
C LYS A 135 4.80 1.32 12.55
N PHE A 136 5.36 2.13 13.43
CA PHE A 136 5.15 2.01 14.88
C PHE A 136 4.24 3.14 15.35
N PHE A 137 3.18 2.80 16.09
CA PHE A 137 2.26 3.74 16.73
C PHE A 137 2.54 3.77 18.23
N SER A 138 3.55 4.53 18.66
CA SER A 138 3.93 4.60 20.08
C SER A 138 2.88 5.28 20.97
N GLY A 139 2.03 6.14 20.40
CA GLY A 139 0.96 6.84 21.13
C GLY A 139 -0.35 6.07 21.31
N MET A 140 -0.46 4.84 20.78
CA MET A 140 -1.67 4.02 20.92
C MET A 140 -1.43 2.84 21.87
N SER A 141 -2.43 2.57 22.71
CA SER A 141 -2.54 1.36 23.51
C SER A 141 -2.65 0.11 22.63
N LYS A 142 -2.45 -1.06 23.25
CA LYS A 142 -2.62 -2.35 22.57
C LYS A 142 -4.06 -2.59 22.14
N ALA A 143 -5.03 -2.15 22.94
CA ALA A 143 -6.46 -2.32 22.67
C ALA A 143 -6.90 -1.49 21.45
N GLU A 144 -6.47 -0.23 21.37
CA GLU A 144 -6.76 0.65 20.22
C GLU A 144 -6.14 0.10 18.93
N LYS A 145 -4.88 -0.35 18.98
CA LYS A 145 -4.24 -0.99 17.82
C LYS A 145 -5.03 -2.21 17.33
N LYS A 146 -5.52 -3.02 18.27
CA LYS A 146 -6.30 -4.21 17.95
C LYS A 146 -7.64 -3.84 17.30
N SER A 147 -8.36 -2.86 17.84
CA SER A 147 -9.66 -2.44 17.27
C SER A 147 -9.52 -1.86 15.86
N ILE A 148 -8.38 -1.24 15.53
CA ILE A 148 -8.14 -0.63 14.21
C ILE A 148 -7.55 -1.65 13.22
N PHE A 149 -6.59 -2.48 13.65
CA PHE A 149 -5.80 -3.30 12.73
C PHE A 149 -6.21 -4.78 12.66
N GLU A 150 -6.99 -5.31 13.61
CA GLU A 150 -7.39 -6.74 13.67
C GLU A 150 -8.82 -6.98 13.16
N PHE A 151 -9.24 -6.32 12.07
CA PHE A 151 -10.51 -6.62 11.39
C PHE A 151 -10.40 -7.79 10.39
N THR A 152 -11.52 -8.43 10.10
CA THR A 152 -11.61 -9.42 9.01
C THR A 152 -11.93 -8.71 7.70
N ILE A 153 -11.26 -9.08 6.61
CA ILE A 153 -11.68 -8.69 5.27
C ILE A 153 -12.96 -9.47 4.99
N ARG A 154 -14.11 -8.78 4.93
CA ARG A 154 -15.34 -9.43 4.47
C ARG A 154 -15.16 -9.65 2.97
N GLY A 155 -15.15 -10.92 2.55
CA GLY A 155 -15.20 -11.30 1.15
C GLY A 155 -16.56 -10.94 0.59
N ASP A 156 -16.82 -9.66 0.38
CA ASP A 156 -17.87 -9.27 -0.54
C ASP A 156 -17.30 -9.59 -1.93
N SER A 157 -17.71 -10.76 -2.41
CA SER A 157 -17.47 -11.34 -3.73
C SER A 157 -17.22 -10.28 -4.80
N GLN A 158 -16.20 -10.52 -5.61
CA GLN A 158 -15.96 -9.84 -6.89
C GLN A 158 -17.25 -9.57 -7.66
#